data_AF-A0A4S2H661-F1
#
_entry.id   AF-A0A4S2H661-F1
#
_cell.length_a   1.000
_cell.length_b   1.000
_cell.length_c   1.000
_cell.angle_alpha   90.00
_cell.angle_beta   90.00
_cell.angle_gamma   90.00
#
_symmetry.space_group_name_H-M   'P 1'
#
loop_
_entity.id
_entity.type
_entity.pdbx_description
1 polymer ?
#
loop_
_entity_poly.entity_id
_entity_poly.type
_entity_poly.pdbx_seq_one_letter_code
_entity_poly.pdbx_strand_id
1 'polypeptide(L)' 'MSYGKMVIYTYLPKELLPESFEDLTFDEFFSLYGQADCARDMRIEDIEAGVAKGIADNFGDE' A
#
# COMPACT_ATOMS: atom_id res chain seq x y z
N MET A 1 -7.13 14.37 6.84
CA MET A 1 -8.01 13.26 6.39
C MET A 1 -7.94 12.92 4.91
N SER A 2 -7.85 13.87 3.96
CA SER A 2 -7.86 13.56 2.52
C SER A 2 -6.72 12.63 2.07
N TYR A 3 -5.50 12.86 2.57
CA TYR A 3 -4.35 11.99 2.29
C TYR A 3 -4.58 10.55 2.77
N GLY A 4 -5.05 10.36 4.01
CA GLY A 4 -5.31 9.03 4.55
C GLY A 4 -6.36 8.25 3.75
N LYS A 5 -7.46 8.91 3.33
CA LYS A 5 -8.44 8.29 2.42
C LYS A 5 -7.79 7.87 1.10
N MET A 6 -6.94 8.72 0.51
CA MET A 6 -6.24 8.41 -0.74
C MET A 6 -5.32 7.19 -0.59
N VAL A 7 -4.56 7.09 0.51
CA VAL A 7 -3.72 5.91 0.79
C VAL A 7 -4.57 4.65 0.91
N ILE A 8 -5.64 4.70 1.71
CA ILE A 8 -6.57 3.57 1.89
C ILE A 8 -7.15 3.11 0.54
N TYR A 9 -7.67 4.02 -0.28
CA TYR A 9 -8.21 3.68 -1.60
C TYR A 9 -7.17 3.14 -2.58
N THR A 10 -5.90 3.54 -2.45
CA THR A 10 -4.84 3.15 -3.38
C THR A 10 -4.31 1.75 -3.10
N TYR A 11 -4.22 1.37 -1.83
CA TYR A 11 -3.49 0.19 -1.41
C TYR A 11 -4.36 -0.91 -0.81
N LEU A 12 -5.60 -0.62 -0.38
CA LEU A 12 -6.53 -1.66 0.06
C LEU A 12 -7.45 -2.15 -1.06
N PRO A 13 -7.78 -3.45 -1.07
CA PRO A 13 -8.79 -4.01 -1.96
C PRO A 13 -10.18 -3.46 -1.62
N LYS A 14 -11.08 -3.45 -2.61
CA LYS A 14 -12.41 -2.82 -2.49
C LYS A 14 -13.24 -3.43 -1.37
N GLU A 15 -13.06 -4.72 -1.12
CA GLU A 15 -13.76 -5.50 -0.10
C GLU A 15 -13.40 -5.07 1.33
N LEU A 16 -12.26 -4.39 1.51
CA LEU A 16 -11.83 -3.84 2.80
C LEU A 16 -12.13 -2.35 2.95
N LEU A 17 -12.71 -1.70 1.94
CA LEU A 17 -13.07 -0.29 2.02
C LEU A 17 -14.35 -0.12 2.84
N PRO A 18 -14.42 0.92 3.69
CA PRO A 18 -15.64 1.25 4.41
C PRO A 18 -16.69 1.79 3.42
N GLU A 19 -17.97 1.53 3.69
CA GLU A 19 -19.07 2.12 2.90
C GLU A 19 -19.10 3.65 3.01
N SER A 20 -18.74 4.17 4.18
CA SER A 20 -18.64 5.60 4.47
C SER A 20 -17.49 5.85 5.43
N PHE A 21 -16.63 6.80 5.07
CA PHE A 21 -15.54 7.24 5.95
C PHE A 21 -16.00 8.25 7.02
N GLU A 22 -17.18 8.83 6.88
CA GLU A 22 -17.68 9.80 7.88
C GLU A 22 -18.27 9.10 9.10
N ASP A 23 -18.68 7.84 8.94
CA ASP A 23 -19.26 7.01 10.00
C ASP A 23 -18.20 6.26 10.81
N LEU A 24 -16.92 6.34 10.42
CA LEU A 24 -15.82 5.70 11.13
C LEU A 24 -15.44 6.49 12.38
N THR A 25 -15.17 5.74 13.45
CA THR A 25 -14.42 6.26 14.58
C THR A 25 -12.97 6.55 14.18
N PHE A 26 -12.28 7.33 15.01
CA PHE A 26 -10.87 7.63 14.81
C PHE A 26 -10.01 6.35 14.74
N ASP A 27 -10.24 5.39 15.64
CA ASP A 27 -9.45 4.16 15.71
C ASP A 27 -9.67 3.26 14.50
N GLU A 28 -10.91 3.16 14.00
CA GLU A 28 -11.23 2.40 12.78
C GLU A 28 -10.55 3.01 11.56
N PHE A 29 -10.58 4.35 11.44
CA PHE A 29 -9.88 5.03 10.36
C PHE A 29 -8.38 4.76 10.38
N PHE A 30 -7.74 4.86 11.55
CA PHE A 30 -6.30 4.64 11.67
C PHE A 30 -5.91 3.17 11.54
N SER A 31 -6.80 2.24 11.90
CA SER A 31 -6.60 0.81 11.61
C SER A 31 -6.56 0.54 10.11
N LEU A 32 -7.53 1.07 9.35
CA LEU A 32 -7.53 0.97 7.88
C LEU A 32 -6.32 1.66 7.26
N TYR A 33 -5.97 2.86 7.75
CA TYR A 33 -4.79 3.58 7.28
C TYR A 33 -3.51 2.78 7.51
N GLY A 34 -3.33 2.19 8.70
CA GLY A 34 -2.17 1.37 9.02
C GLY A 34 -2.06 0.13 8.14
N GLN A 35 -3.19 -0.54 7.85
CA GLN A 35 -3.20 -1.66 6.91
C GLN A 35 -2.79 -1.22 5.50
N ALA A 36 -3.30 -0.07 5.04
CA ALA A 36 -2.96 0.49 3.74
C ALA A 36 -1.48 0.90 3.65
N ASP A 37 -0.91 1.43 4.72
CA ASP A 37 0.50 1.80 4.83
C ASP A 37 1.39 0.56 4.77
N CYS A 38 1.06 -0.51 5.51
CA CYS A 38 1.76 -1.79 5.40
C CYS A 38 1.68 -2.38 3.98
N ALA A 39 0.50 -2.32 3.34
CA ALA A 39 0.33 -2.80 1.96
C ALA A 39 1.15 -1.98 0.96
N ARG A 40 1.29 -0.67 1.20
CA ARG A 40 2.14 0.21 0.40
C ARG A 40 3.60 -0.19 0.51
N ASP A 41 4.10 -0.44 1.72
CA ASP A 41 5.51 -0.79 1.94
C ASP A 41 5.84 -2.13 1.28
N MET A 42 5.00 -3.16 1.44
CA MET A 42 5.17 -4.44 0.75
C MET A 42 5.23 -4.27 -0.78
N ARG A 43 4.38 -3.41 -1.35
CA ARG A 43 4.38 -3.15 -2.80
C ARG A 43 5.66 -2.45 -3.26
N ILE A 44 6.23 -1.56 -2.45
CA ILE A 44 7.51 -0.90 -2.76
C ILE A 44 8.63 -1.93 -2.74
N GLU A 45 8.69 -2.76 -1.71
CA GLU A 45 9.70 -3.84 -1.59
C GLU A 45 9.64 -4.81 -2.78
N ASP A 46 8.44 -5.21 -3.20
CA ASP A 46 8.26 -6.08 -4.38
C ASP A 46 8.80 -5.43 -5.67
N ILE A 47 8.57 -4.13 -5.84
CA ILE A 47 9.08 -3.37 -7.00
C ILE A 47 10.60 -3.30 -6.95
N GLU A 48 11.18 -2.97 -5.79
CA GLU A 48 12.63 -2.89 -5.61
C GLU A 48 13.31 -4.24 -5.87
N ALA A 49 12.73 -5.32 -5.35
CA ALA A 49 13.21 -6.68 -5.61
C ALA A 49 13.14 -7.05 -7.09
N GLY A 50 12.03 -6.70 -7.76
CA GLY A 50 11.85 -6.92 -9.20
C GLY A 50 12.88 -6.14 -10.04
N VAL A 51 13.13 -4.88 -9.71
CA VAL A 51 14.13 -4.04 -10.38
C VAL A 51 15.55 -4.59 -10.14
N ALA A 52 15.91 -4.91 -8.91
CA ALA A 52 17.22 -5.46 -8.57
C ALA A 52 17.48 -6.77 -9.33
N LYS A 53 16.47 -7.65 -9.39
CA LYS A 53 16.54 -8.89 -10.17
C LYS A 53 16.72 -8.60 -11.67
N GLY A 54 15.93 -7.69 -12.23
CA GLY A 54 16.05 -7.33 -13.65
C GLY A 54 17.41 -6.75 -14.02
N ILE A 55 18.02 -5.97 -13.13
CA ILE A 55 19.40 -5.48 -13.30
C ILE A 55 20.39 -6.65 -13.27
N ALA A 56 20.29 -7.54 -12.28
CA ALA A 56 21.18 -8.70 -12.16
C ALA A 56 21.07 -9.64 -13.38
N ASP A 57 19.86 -9.91 -13.86
CA ASP A 57 19.61 -10.79 -15.00
C ASP A 57 20.17 -10.23 -16.33
N ASN A 58 20.30 -8.91 -16.47
CA ASN A 58 20.76 -8.26 -17.71
C ASN A 58 22.21 -7.75 -17.67
N PHE A 59 22.77 -7.53 -16.47
CA PHE A 59 24.09 -6.91 -16.29
C PHE A 59 24.99 -7.65 -15.29
N GLY A 60 24.57 -8.82 -14.78
CA GLY A 60 25.30 -9.58 -13.75
C GLY A 60 26.45 -10.47 -14.26
N ASP A 61 26.63 -10.58 -15.58
CA ASP A 61 27.65 -11.43 -16.22
C ASP A 61 28.90 -10.65 -16.71
N GLU A 62 29.22 -9.48 -16.11
CA GLU A 62 30.53 -8.79 -16.28
C GLU A 62 31.52 -9.11 -15.16
#